data_AF-A0A354BNH0-F1
#
_entry.id   AF-A0A354BNH0-F1
#
_cell.length_a   1.000
_cell.length_b   1.000
_cell.length_c   1.000
_cell.angle_alpha   90.00
_cell.angle_beta   90.00
_cell.angle_gamma   90.00
#
_symmetry.space_group_name_H-M   'P 1'
#
loop_
_entity.id
_entity.type
_entity.pdbx_description
1 polymer ?
#
loop_
_entity_poly.entity_id
_entity_poly.type
_entity_poly.pdbx_seq_one_letter_code
_entity_poly.pdbx_strand_id
1 'polypeptide(L)'
;MISSIRTFLRLESASGILLILAAALAMLCANSGLKHLYESLLQIPAGVQFGEFQIQKPLLLWINDGLMVLFFFVVGMELKRELLEGELSDLSNVGLPALGALGGMVVPGFIYWWVNYDNPAGMAGWAIPIATDTAFSLGILSLLGQRVPLSLKIFLVSLAIFDDVGAILIIAFFFSAHLSATMMWTAGLCLVVLYFLNRNGVTAIPLYALVGLVMWTAVLKSGVHATLAGV
;
A
#
# COMPACT_ATOMS: atom_id res chain seq x y z
N MET A 1 21.06 5.03 -25.13
CA MET A 1 20.23 5.77 -24.15
C MET A 1 19.14 4.90 -23.51
N ILE A 2 18.24 4.27 -24.29
CA ILE A 2 17.18 3.39 -23.74
C ILE A 2 17.74 2.16 -23.02
N SER A 3 18.82 1.56 -23.56
CA SER A 3 19.52 0.43 -22.91
C SER A 3 20.09 0.81 -21.54
N SER A 4 20.75 1.97 -21.43
CA SER A 4 21.34 2.46 -20.18
C SER A 4 20.28 2.77 -19.12
N ILE A 5 19.13 3.34 -19.51
CA ILE A 5 17.99 3.58 -18.60
C ILE A 5 17.42 2.25 -18.11
N ARG A 6 17.28 1.24 -18.99
CA ARG A 6 16.82 -0.10 -18.60
C ARG A 6 17.79 -0.79 -17.64
N THR A 7 19.09 -0.63 -17.83
CA THR A 7 20.11 -1.15 -16.90
C THR A 7 20.09 -0.42 -15.57
N PHE A 8 19.89 0.89 -15.57
CA PHE A 8 19.74 1.68 -14.34
C PHE A 8 18.48 1.26 -13.56
N LEU A 9 17.33 1.13 -14.22
CA LEU A 9 16.08 0.67 -13.60
C LEU A 9 16.12 -0.78 -13.08
N ARG A 10 17.15 -1.57 -13.46
CA ARG A 10 17.38 -2.92 -12.94
C ARG A 10 18.21 -2.95 -11.65
N LEU A 11 18.77 -1.83 -11.22
CA LEU A 11 19.51 -1.76 -9.96
C LEU A 11 18.53 -1.56 -8.80
N GLU A 12 18.64 -2.37 -7.74
CA GLU A 12 17.86 -2.22 -6.50
C GLU A 12 17.98 -0.80 -5.91
N SER A 13 19.11 -0.12 -6.13
CA SER A 13 19.34 1.25 -5.66
C SER A 13 18.64 2.34 -6.47
N ALA A 14 18.22 2.05 -7.70
CA ALA A 14 17.61 3.05 -8.57
C ALA A 14 16.21 3.46 -8.08
N SER A 15 15.44 2.52 -7.53
CA SER A 15 14.12 2.82 -6.94
C SER A 15 14.24 3.78 -5.76
N GLY A 16 15.18 3.55 -4.84
CA GLY A 16 15.44 4.44 -3.70
C GLY A 16 15.87 5.84 -4.12
N ILE A 17 16.75 5.96 -5.11
CA ILE A 17 17.19 7.26 -5.64
C ILE A 17 16.02 8.02 -6.29
N LEU A 18 15.20 7.32 -7.09
CA LEU A 18 14.03 7.92 -7.73
C LEU A 18 13.01 8.41 -6.69
N LEU A 19 12.80 7.66 -5.62
CA LEU A 19 11.90 8.03 -4.53
C LEU A 19 12.38 9.32 -3.82
N ILE A 20 13.66 9.39 -3.47
CA ILE A 20 14.28 10.60 -2.88
C ILE A 20 14.13 11.80 -3.81
N LEU A 21 14.40 11.60 -5.10
CA LEU A 21 14.29 12.67 -6.10
C LEU A 21 12.85 13.14 -6.24
N ALA A 22 11.88 12.23 -6.28
CA ALA A 22 10.45 12.57 -6.33
C ALA A 22 10.02 13.36 -5.09
N ALA A 23 10.43 12.94 -3.89
CA ALA A 23 10.16 13.67 -2.65
C ALA A 23 10.80 15.07 -2.64
N ALA A 24 12.05 15.19 -3.09
CA ALA A 24 12.73 16.47 -3.20
C ALA A 24 12.03 17.41 -4.20
N LEU A 25 11.61 16.90 -5.36
CA LEU A 25 10.83 17.67 -6.33
C LEU A 25 9.47 18.09 -5.77
N ALA A 26 8.76 17.20 -5.05
CA ALA A 26 7.50 17.53 -4.41
C ALA A 26 7.68 18.66 -3.38
N MET A 27 8.74 18.59 -2.56
CA MET A 27 9.08 19.66 -1.61
C MET A 27 9.42 20.98 -2.31
N LEU A 28 10.17 20.95 -3.40
CA LEU A 28 10.48 22.15 -4.20
C LEU A 28 9.21 22.77 -4.80
N CYS A 29 8.30 21.95 -5.35
CA CYS A 29 7.02 22.42 -5.86
C CYS A 29 6.15 23.04 -4.75
N ALA A 30 6.07 22.39 -3.59
CA ALA A 30 5.25 22.84 -2.46
C ALA A 30 5.77 24.12 -1.77
N ASN A 31 7.07 24.38 -1.82
CA ASN A 31 7.71 25.53 -1.14
C ASN A 31 8.16 26.66 -2.06
N SER A 32 7.96 26.53 -3.38
CA SER A 32 8.29 27.57 -4.36
C SER A 32 7.05 28.32 -4.86
N GLY A 33 7.23 29.28 -5.77
CA GLY A 33 6.13 29.98 -6.44
C GLY A 33 5.18 29.06 -7.24
N LEU A 34 5.53 27.78 -7.43
CA LEU A 34 4.69 26.76 -8.05
C LEU A 34 3.62 26.18 -7.12
N LYS A 35 3.65 26.51 -5.82
CA LYS A 35 2.73 25.94 -4.80
C LYS A 35 1.26 25.98 -5.24
N HIS A 36 0.78 27.14 -5.71
CA HIS A 36 -0.61 27.30 -6.11
C HIS A 36 -0.98 26.38 -7.28
N LEU A 37 -0.09 26.23 -8.27
CA LEU A 37 -0.32 25.33 -9.41
C LEU A 37 -0.32 23.86 -8.98
N TYR A 38 0.57 23.51 -8.05
CA TYR A 38 0.66 22.15 -7.50
C TYR A 38 -0.59 21.78 -6.70
N GLU A 39 -1.01 22.64 -5.77
CA GLU A 39 -2.22 22.43 -4.95
C GLU A 39 -3.49 22.43 -5.81
N SER A 40 -3.61 23.36 -6.77
CA SER A 40 -4.79 23.41 -7.64
C SER A 40 -4.91 22.16 -8.51
N LEU A 41 -3.78 21.65 -9.05
CA LEU A 41 -3.74 20.39 -9.81
C LEU A 41 -4.24 19.21 -8.97
N LEU A 42 -3.75 19.08 -7.74
CA LEU A 42 -4.13 17.98 -6.83
C LEU A 42 -5.59 18.07 -6.37
N GLN A 43 -6.16 19.28 -6.31
CA GLN A 43 -7.54 19.50 -5.91
C GLN A 43 -8.54 19.50 -7.07
N ILE A 44 -8.10 19.32 -8.33
CA ILE A 44 -9.02 19.24 -9.48
C ILE A 44 -10.10 18.18 -9.19
N PRO A 45 -11.38 18.55 -9.21
CA PRO A 45 -12.45 17.58 -9.01
C PRO A 45 -12.52 16.68 -10.23
N ALA A 46 -12.12 15.41 -10.05
CA ALA A 46 -12.22 14.38 -11.07
C ALA A 46 -13.35 13.42 -10.69
N GLY A 47 -14.16 13.04 -11.67
CA GLY A 47 -15.26 12.12 -11.42
C GLY A 47 -15.62 11.29 -12.62
N VAL A 48 -16.16 10.11 -12.33
CA VAL A 48 -16.68 9.18 -13.33
C VAL A 48 -18.17 8.99 -13.03
N GLN A 49 -19.00 9.16 -14.06
CA GLN A 49 -20.45 9.01 -13.96
C GLN A 49 -20.95 7.99 -14.97
N PHE A 50 -21.65 6.97 -14.47
CA PHE A 50 -22.36 5.96 -15.27
C PHE A 50 -23.81 5.91 -14.80
N GLY A 51 -24.70 6.65 -15.47
CA GLY A 51 -26.10 6.82 -15.04
C GLY A 51 -26.18 7.46 -13.65
N GLU A 52 -26.89 6.81 -12.72
CA GLU A 52 -27.00 7.21 -11.30
C GLU A 52 -25.72 6.93 -10.49
N PHE A 53 -24.78 6.15 -11.04
CA PHE A 53 -23.52 5.89 -10.37
C PHE A 53 -22.55 7.04 -10.62
N GLN A 54 -22.44 7.95 -9.66
CA GLN A 54 -21.44 9.03 -9.68
C GLN A 54 -20.40 8.81 -8.58
N ILE A 55 -19.13 8.96 -8.95
CA ILE A 55 -18.01 9.08 -8.01
C ILE A 55 -17.29 10.37 -8.36
N GLN A 56 -17.20 11.30 -7.41
CA GLN A 56 -16.45 12.54 -7.57
C GLN A 56 -15.51 12.70 -6.39
N LYS A 57 -14.22 12.83 -6.68
CA LYS A 57 -13.16 13.01 -5.68
C LYS A 57 -12.09 13.97 -6.24
N PRO A 58 -11.37 14.71 -5.38
CA PRO A 58 -10.17 15.41 -5.81
C PRO A 58 -9.18 14.46 -6.50
N LEU A 59 -8.43 14.97 -7.46
CA LEU A 59 -7.43 14.21 -8.21
C LEU A 59 -6.45 13.48 -7.29
N LEU A 60 -6.05 14.10 -6.18
CA LEU A 60 -5.20 13.50 -5.16
C LEU A 60 -5.77 12.17 -4.63
N LEU A 61 -7.07 12.10 -4.33
CA LEU A 61 -7.68 10.88 -3.81
C LEU A 61 -7.74 9.77 -4.88
N TRP A 62 -7.97 10.13 -6.15
CA TRP A 62 -7.90 9.17 -7.26
C TRP A 62 -6.49 8.60 -7.43
N ILE A 63 -5.48 9.47 -7.36
CA ILE A 63 -4.06 9.06 -7.44
C ILE A 63 -3.74 8.12 -6.27
N ASN A 64 -4.11 8.49 -5.04
CA ASN A 64 -3.85 7.67 -3.86
C ASN A 64 -4.57 6.32 -3.94
N ASP A 65 -5.88 6.31 -4.17
CA ASP A 65 -6.66 5.06 -4.25
C ASP A 65 -6.18 4.14 -5.39
N GLY A 66 -5.75 4.72 -6.52
CA GLY A 66 -5.30 3.99 -7.71
C GLY A 66 -3.85 3.48 -7.63
N LEU A 67 -2.92 4.28 -7.08
CA LEU A 67 -1.53 3.83 -6.92
C LEU A 67 -1.40 2.86 -5.74
N MET A 68 -2.11 3.11 -4.63
CA MET A 68 -2.02 2.26 -3.45
C MET A 68 -2.66 0.89 -3.67
N VAL A 69 -3.73 0.76 -4.48
CA VAL A 69 -4.26 -0.57 -4.82
C VAL A 69 -3.26 -1.40 -5.61
N LEU A 70 -2.50 -0.78 -6.51
CA LEU A 70 -1.43 -1.46 -7.26
C LEU A 70 -0.26 -1.84 -6.34
N PHE A 71 0.12 -0.94 -5.42
CA PHE A 71 1.15 -1.21 -4.42
C PHE A 71 0.76 -2.42 -3.56
N PHE A 72 -0.44 -2.40 -2.97
CA PHE A 72 -0.90 -3.48 -2.12
C PHE A 72 -1.21 -4.77 -2.87
N PHE A 73 -1.53 -4.72 -4.17
CA PHE A 73 -1.58 -5.92 -5.00
C PHE A 73 -0.22 -6.61 -5.11
N VAL A 74 0.86 -5.84 -5.31
CA VAL A 74 2.22 -6.38 -5.32
C VAL A 74 2.59 -6.93 -3.93
N VAL A 75 2.26 -6.22 -2.86
CA VAL A 75 2.47 -6.71 -1.48
C VAL A 75 1.68 -7.99 -1.21
N GLY A 76 0.43 -8.10 -1.64
CA GLY A 76 -0.39 -9.30 -1.48
C GLY A 76 0.17 -10.50 -2.25
N MET A 77 0.68 -10.26 -3.46
CA MET A 77 1.40 -11.28 -4.24
C MET A 77 2.69 -11.73 -3.54
N GLU A 78 3.44 -10.79 -2.97
CA GLU A 78 4.68 -11.07 -2.22
C GLU A 78 4.38 -11.88 -0.95
N LEU A 79 3.37 -11.47 -0.18
CA LEU A 79 2.89 -12.19 1.00
C LEU A 79 2.49 -13.62 0.64
N LYS A 80 1.73 -13.80 -0.44
CA LYS A 80 1.33 -15.14 -0.91
C LYS A 80 2.55 -15.98 -1.30
N ARG A 81 3.55 -15.39 -1.98
CA ARG A 81 4.78 -16.10 -2.34
C ARG A 81 5.55 -16.53 -1.10
N GLU A 82 5.73 -15.63 -0.14
CA GLU A 82 6.44 -15.93 1.11
C GLU A 82 5.73 -17.01 1.95
N LEU A 83 4.40 -16.99 2.01
CA LEU A 83 3.62 -18.01 2.72
C LEU A 83 3.69 -19.40 2.07
N LEU A 84 3.83 -19.47 0.74
CA LEU A 84 3.83 -20.74 0.00
C LEU A 84 5.23 -21.34 -0.18
N GLU A 85 6.23 -20.49 -0.47
CA GLU A 85 7.56 -20.91 -0.92
C GLU A 85 8.71 -20.24 -0.15
N GLY A 86 8.42 -19.24 0.68
CA GLY A 86 9.43 -18.40 1.33
C GLY A 86 9.63 -18.68 2.81
N GLU A 87 10.22 -17.71 3.51
CA GLU A 87 10.60 -17.84 4.93
C GLU A 87 9.39 -17.96 5.85
N LEU A 88 8.21 -17.49 5.41
CA LEU A 88 6.97 -17.59 6.15
C LEU A 88 6.31 -18.97 6.09
N SER A 89 6.76 -19.83 5.17
CA SER A 89 6.25 -21.21 5.08
C SER A 89 6.69 -22.07 6.27
N ASP A 90 7.86 -21.77 6.85
CA ASP A 90 8.38 -22.43 8.05
C ASP A 90 8.09 -21.60 9.31
N LEU A 91 7.12 -22.06 10.11
CA LEU A 91 6.69 -21.44 11.37
C LEU A 91 7.83 -21.15 12.36
N SER A 92 8.95 -21.88 12.29
CA SER A 92 10.13 -21.64 13.13
C SER A 92 10.87 -20.35 12.80
N ASN A 93 10.80 -19.88 11.56
CA ASN A 93 11.51 -18.68 11.08
C ASN A 93 10.66 -17.42 11.20
N VAL A 94 9.34 -17.57 11.33
CA VAL A 94 8.36 -16.48 11.44
C VAL A 94 8.48 -15.69 12.75
N GLY A 95 8.92 -16.33 13.84
CA GLY A 95 8.83 -15.76 15.18
C GLY A 95 9.57 -14.42 15.35
N LEU A 96 10.80 -14.32 14.84
CA LEU A 96 11.62 -13.12 15.01
C LEU A 96 11.10 -11.93 14.18
N PRO A 97 10.83 -12.06 12.86
CA PRO A 97 10.25 -10.96 12.07
C PRO A 97 8.86 -10.55 12.57
N ALA A 98 7.98 -11.50 12.92
CA ALA A 98 6.63 -11.18 13.38
C ALA A 98 6.62 -10.44 14.72
N LEU A 99 7.44 -10.87 15.70
CA LEU A 99 7.56 -10.16 16.97
C LEU A 99 8.23 -8.78 16.79
N GLY A 100 9.20 -8.68 15.89
CA GLY A 100 9.84 -7.42 15.51
C GLY A 100 8.84 -6.42 14.94
N ALA A 101 8.04 -6.85 13.96
CA ALA A 101 6.97 -6.06 13.36
C ALA A 101 5.90 -5.67 14.39
N LEU A 102 5.38 -6.63 15.16
CA LEU A 102 4.39 -6.33 16.22
C LEU A 102 4.91 -5.30 17.23
N GLY A 103 6.16 -5.43 17.67
CA GLY A 103 6.79 -4.41 18.53
C GLY A 103 6.95 -3.07 17.82
N GLY A 104 7.40 -3.10 16.57
CA GLY A 104 7.55 -1.93 15.69
C GLY A 104 6.23 -1.21 15.38
N MET A 105 5.10 -1.90 15.48
CA MET A 105 3.78 -1.31 15.30
C MET A 105 3.17 -0.81 16.63
N VAL A 106 3.18 -1.66 17.66
CA VAL A 106 2.50 -1.37 18.94
C VAL A 106 3.19 -0.24 19.68
N VAL A 107 4.53 -0.23 19.72
CA VAL A 107 5.29 0.75 20.51
C VAL A 107 5.11 2.17 19.96
N PRO A 108 5.33 2.46 18.66
CA PRO A 108 5.14 3.81 18.12
C PRO A 108 3.68 4.26 18.18
N GLY A 109 2.73 3.37 17.89
CA GLY A 109 1.30 3.67 17.99
C GLY A 109 0.89 4.05 19.41
N PHE A 110 1.36 3.32 20.42
CA PHE A 110 1.10 3.61 21.83
C PHE A 110 1.74 4.93 22.28
N ILE A 111 3.00 5.18 21.90
CA ILE A 111 3.69 6.44 22.23
C ILE A 111 2.93 7.63 21.65
N TYR A 112 2.52 7.55 20.38
CA TYR A 112 1.77 8.64 19.74
C TYR A 112 0.41 8.86 20.40
N TRP A 113 -0.32 7.79 20.72
CA TRP A 113 -1.60 7.87 21.41
C TRP A 113 -1.43 8.52 22.80
N TRP A 114 -0.41 8.12 23.56
CA TRP A 114 -0.15 8.66 24.89
C TRP A 114 0.18 10.16 24.85
N VAL A 115 1.01 10.58 23.90
CA VAL A 115 1.37 12.00 23.72
C VAL A 115 0.16 12.84 23.30
N ASN A 116 -0.80 12.28 22.56
CA ASN A 116 -1.98 12.99 22.06
C ASN A 116 -3.25 12.74 22.88
N TYR A 117 -3.14 12.21 24.11
CA TYR A 117 -4.29 11.81 24.91
C TYR A 117 -5.31 12.94 25.14
N ASP A 118 -4.84 14.18 25.31
CA ASP A 118 -5.71 15.35 25.54
C ASP A 118 -6.25 16.00 24.25
N ASN A 119 -5.88 15.49 23.07
CA ASN A 119 -6.30 16.04 21.78
C ASN A 119 -7.09 15.02 20.96
N PRO A 120 -8.44 15.07 20.99
CA PRO A 120 -9.30 14.14 20.26
C PRO A 120 -9.04 14.07 18.75
N ALA A 121 -8.64 15.19 18.12
CA ALA A 121 -8.31 15.21 16.70
C ALA A 121 -6.97 14.51 16.42
N GLY A 122 -6.00 14.62 17.34
CA GLY A 122 -4.71 13.94 17.25
C GLY A 122 -4.84 12.43 17.46
N MET A 123 -5.73 11.97 18.35
CA MET A 123 -5.88 10.55 18.66
C MET A 123 -6.25 9.67 17.45
N ALA A 124 -6.96 10.22 16.45
CA ALA A 124 -7.28 9.49 15.22
C ALA A 124 -6.04 9.14 14.37
N GLY A 125 -4.92 9.83 14.58
CA GLY A 125 -3.67 9.64 13.86
C GLY A 125 -2.75 8.54 14.39
N TRP A 126 -3.20 7.72 15.34
CA TRP A 126 -2.36 6.71 16.01
C TRP A 126 -1.74 5.67 15.05
N ALA A 127 -2.34 5.45 13.88
CA ALA A 127 -1.84 4.55 12.85
C ALA A 127 -0.76 5.18 11.95
N ILE A 128 -0.57 6.50 11.97
CA ILE A 128 0.45 7.20 11.16
C ILE A 128 1.89 6.73 11.47
N PRO A 129 2.35 6.64 12.75
CA PRO A 129 3.71 6.23 13.07
C PRO A 129 3.97 4.72 12.96
N ILE A 130 2.94 3.93 12.63
CA ILE A 130 3.01 2.47 12.51
C ILE A 130 3.54 2.05 11.14
N ALA A 131 3.26 2.84 10.10
CA ALA A 131 3.62 2.48 8.73
C ALA A 131 5.13 2.70 8.47
N THR A 132 5.77 1.67 7.91
CA THR A 132 7.19 1.70 7.51
C THR A 132 7.29 1.72 5.97
N ASP A 133 8.01 2.68 5.39
CA ASP A 133 8.26 2.67 3.93
C ASP A 133 9.41 1.70 3.59
N THR A 134 9.02 0.51 3.14
CA THR A 134 9.91 -0.58 2.74
C THR A 134 10.80 -0.20 1.57
N ALA A 135 10.26 0.49 0.57
CA ALA A 135 11.00 0.87 -0.64
C ALA A 135 12.10 1.87 -0.30
N PHE A 136 11.82 2.83 0.59
CA PHE A 136 12.81 3.75 1.09
C PHE A 136 13.88 3.06 1.95
N SER A 137 13.45 2.19 2.87
CA SER A 137 14.36 1.48 3.78
C SER A 137 15.34 0.57 3.04
N LEU A 138 14.85 -0.23 2.09
CA LEU A 138 15.69 -1.05 1.21
C LEU A 138 16.54 -0.19 0.28
N GLY A 139 15.99 0.91 -0.23
CA GLY A 139 16.71 1.89 -1.03
C GLY A 139 17.96 2.41 -0.31
N ILE A 140 17.85 2.83 0.94
CA ILE A 140 19.00 3.28 1.74
C ILE A 140 19.98 2.15 2.03
N LEU A 141 19.50 0.96 2.41
CA LEU A 141 20.38 -0.19 2.65
C LEU A 141 21.18 -0.57 1.40
N SER A 142 20.59 -0.44 0.21
CA SER A 142 21.29 -0.69 -1.05
C SER A 142 22.41 0.34 -1.33
N LEU A 143 22.24 1.60 -0.90
CA LEU A 143 23.26 2.65 -1.03
C LEU A 143 24.47 2.41 -0.13
N LEU A 144 24.28 1.72 1.00
CA LEU A 144 25.38 1.30 1.89
C LEU A 144 26.24 0.17 1.29
N GLY A 145 25.81 -0.41 0.17
CA GLY A 145 26.59 -1.36 -0.64
C GLY A 145 26.94 -2.64 0.13
N GLN A 146 28.23 -3.02 0.09
CA GLN A 146 28.73 -4.27 0.69
C GLN A 146 28.80 -4.26 2.23
N ARG A 147 28.54 -3.12 2.88
CA ARG A 147 28.62 -3.02 4.36
C ARG A 147 27.43 -3.70 5.05
N VAL A 148 26.34 -3.95 4.33
CA VAL A 148 25.13 -4.56 4.86
C VAL A 148 25.06 -6.02 4.40
N PRO A 149 25.01 -6.99 5.33
CA PRO A 149 24.90 -8.41 4.97
C PRO A 149 23.56 -8.71 4.32
N LEU A 150 23.54 -9.67 3.39
CA LEU A 150 22.33 -10.08 2.66
C LEU A 150 21.22 -10.56 3.60
N SER A 151 21.58 -11.25 4.69
CA SER A 151 20.63 -11.70 5.72
C SER A 151 19.82 -10.57 6.35
N LEU A 152 20.42 -9.39 6.51
CA LEU A 152 19.74 -8.23 7.10
C LEU A 152 18.77 -7.57 6.11
N LYS A 153 19.08 -7.63 4.81
CA LYS A 153 18.14 -7.21 3.76
C LYS A 153 16.93 -8.12 3.72
N ILE A 154 17.15 -9.44 3.73
CA ILE A 154 16.07 -10.44 3.73
C ILE A 154 15.21 -10.28 4.99
N PHE A 155 15.84 -10.18 6.17
CA PHE A 155 15.13 -9.92 7.42
C PHE A 155 14.26 -8.65 7.36
N LEU A 156 14.78 -7.55 6.79
CA LEU A 156 14.01 -6.31 6.66
C LEU A 156 12.82 -6.47 5.71
N VAL A 157 12.98 -7.19 4.59
CA VAL A 157 11.87 -7.51 3.69
C VAL A 157 10.79 -8.31 4.43
N SER A 158 11.18 -9.35 5.17
CA SER A 158 10.25 -10.18 5.95
C SER A 158 9.53 -9.37 7.03
N LEU A 159 10.24 -8.50 7.76
CA LEU A 159 9.64 -7.58 8.75
C LEU A 159 8.66 -6.62 8.10
N ALA A 160 9.03 -6.05 6.95
CA ALA A 160 8.21 -5.10 6.22
C ALA A 160 6.89 -5.71 5.70
N ILE A 161 6.91 -6.96 5.26
CA ILE A 161 5.69 -7.68 4.86
C ILE A 161 4.72 -7.80 6.04
N PHE A 162 5.22 -8.11 7.24
CA PHE A 162 4.39 -8.16 8.44
C PHE A 162 3.82 -6.79 8.82
N ASP A 163 4.64 -5.74 8.78
CA ASP A 163 4.20 -4.36 9.02
C ASP A 163 3.12 -3.95 8.02
N ASP A 164 3.29 -4.25 6.72
CA ASP A 164 2.33 -3.91 5.67
C ASP A 164 1.00 -4.65 5.87
N VAL A 165 1.03 -5.96 6.15
CA VAL A 165 -0.19 -6.72 6.48
C VAL A 165 -0.88 -6.16 7.72
N GLY A 166 -0.10 -5.86 8.76
CA GLY A 166 -0.62 -5.27 9.98
C GLY A 166 -1.28 -3.92 9.74
N ALA A 167 -0.64 -3.05 8.96
CA ALA A 167 -1.17 -1.74 8.59
C ALA A 167 -2.48 -1.87 7.79
N ILE A 168 -2.55 -2.79 6.83
CA ILE A 168 -3.78 -3.07 6.06
C ILE A 168 -4.92 -3.51 6.98
N LEU A 169 -4.65 -4.43 7.92
CA LEU A 169 -5.66 -4.90 8.87
C LEU A 169 -6.15 -3.76 9.78
N ILE A 170 -5.24 -2.92 10.27
CA ILE A 170 -5.61 -1.74 11.08
C ILE A 170 -6.51 -0.80 10.28
N ILE A 171 -6.11 -0.47 9.04
CA ILE A 171 -6.88 0.40 8.15
C ILE A 171 -8.27 -0.20 7.86
N ALA A 172 -8.34 -1.51 7.62
CA ALA A 172 -9.58 -2.22 7.34
C ALA A 172 -10.56 -2.17 8.52
N PHE A 173 -10.11 -2.44 9.74
CA PHE A 173 -10.99 -2.55 10.90
C PHE A 173 -11.30 -1.22 11.60
N PHE A 174 -10.32 -0.30 11.64
CA PHE A 174 -10.45 0.93 12.43
C PHE A 174 -10.80 2.17 11.59
N PHE A 175 -10.49 2.16 10.29
CA PHE A 175 -10.71 3.32 9.41
C PHE A 175 -11.79 3.09 8.35
N SER A 176 -12.60 2.02 8.48
CA SER A 176 -13.78 1.83 7.61
C SER A 176 -14.88 2.84 7.96
N ALA A 177 -15.36 3.56 6.94
CA ALA A 177 -16.45 4.53 7.04
C ALA A 177 -17.81 3.90 6.73
N HIS A 178 -18.87 4.71 6.60
CA HIS A 178 -20.25 4.28 6.31
C HIS A 178 -20.35 3.15 5.28
N LEU A 179 -20.59 1.93 5.77
CA LEU A 179 -20.61 0.73 4.95
C LEU A 179 -21.86 0.68 4.08
N SER A 180 -21.67 0.75 2.76
CA SER A 180 -22.75 0.51 1.82
C SER A 180 -22.95 -1.00 1.64
N ALA A 181 -24.05 -1.53 2.17
CA ALA A 181 -24.37 -2.96 2.11
C ALA A 181 -24.42 -3.48 0.65
N THR A 182 -24.95 -2.69 -0.29
CA THR A 182 -24.99 -3.05 -1.71
C THR A 182 -23.61 -3.19 -2.32
N MET A 183 -22.68 -2.30 -2.00
CA MET A 183 -21.31 -2.34 -2.52
C MET A 183 -20.46 -3.45 -1.87
N MET A 184 -20.74 -3.80 -0.61
CA MET A 184 -20.14 -4.97 0.03
C MET A 184 -20.60 -6.27 -0.63
N TRP A 185 -21.88 -6.39 -0.97
CA TRP A 185 -22.39 -7.56 -1.68
C TRP A 185 -21.74 -7.74 -3.05
N THR A 186 -21.56 -6.66 -3.82
CA THR A 186 -20.88 -6.73 -5.12
C THR A 186 -19.41 -7.10 -4.97
N ALA A 187 -18.70 -6.56 -3.97
CA ALA A 187 -17.33 -6.96 -3.66
C ALA A 187 -17.24 -8.45 -3.25
N GLY A 188 -18.15 -8.92 -2.40
CA GLY A 188 -18.24 -10.33 -2.02
C GLY A 188 -18.52 -11.26 -3.20
N LEU A 189 -19.39 -10.85 -4.13
CA LEU A 189 -19.63 -11.59 -5.38
C LEU A 189 -18.35 -11.67 -6.23
N CYS A 190 -17.59 -10.59 -6.33
CA CYS A 190 -16.31 -10.58 -7.06
C CYS A 190 -15.31 -11.57 -6.45
N LEU A 191 -15.20 -11.63 -5.11
CA LEU A 191 -14.36 -12.63 -4.43
C LEU A 191 -14.78 -14.07 -4.75
N VAL A 192 -16.08 -14.35 -4.76
CA VAL A 192 -16.61 -15.67 -5.14
C VAL A 192 -16.22 -16.01 -6.58
N VAL A 193 -16.34 -15.05 -7.51
CA VAL A 193 -15.91 -15.23 -8.90
C VAL A 193 -14.41 -15.51 -8.98
N LEU A 194 -13.57 -14.71 -8.32
CA LEU A 194 -12.11 -14.91 -8.28
C LEU A 194 -11.74 -16.29 -7.72
N TYR A 195 -12.43 -16.73 -6.66
CA TYR A 195 -12.25 -18.06 -6.10
C TYR A 195 -12.57 -19.18 -7.10
N PHE A 196 -13.70 -19.08 -7.81
CA PHE A 196 -14.05 -20.07 -8.84
C PHE A 196 -13.10 -20.06 -10.03
N LEU A 197 -12.63 -18.89 -10.47
CA LEU A 197 -11.62 -18.79 -11.53
C LEU A 197 -10.32 -19.51 -11.13
N ASN A 198 -9.87 -19.29 -9.89
CA ASN A 198 -8.68 -19.94 -9.36
C ASN A 198 -8.88 -21.46 -9.22
N ARG A 199 -10.03 -21.88 -8.67
CA ARG A 199 -10.36 -23.30 -8.48
C ARG A 199 -10.47 -24.07 -9.80
N ASN A 200 -10.95 -23.41 -10.85
CA ASN A 200 -11.06 -23.99 -12.19
C ASN A 200 -9.72 -23.95 -12.97
N GLY A 201 -8.62 -23.50 -12.35
CA GLY A 201 -7.30 -23.47 -12.97
C GLY A 201 -7.16 -22.43 -14.09
N VAL A 202 -8.01 -21.40 -14.11
CA VAL A 202 -7.92 -20.34 -15.11
C VAL A 202 -6.67 -19.50 -14.83
N THR A 203 -5.75 -19.44 -15.79
CA THR A 203 -4.48 -18.67 -15.70
C THR A 203 -4.53 -17.33 -16.44
N ALA A 204 -5.68 -16.97 -17.02
CA ALA A 204 -5.84 -15.75 -17.79
C ALA A 204 -5.83 -14.50 -16.89
N ILE A 205 -4.66 -13.87 -16.75
CA ILE A 205 -4.44 -12.63 -15.97
C ILE A 205 -5.47 -11.52 -16.28
N PRO A 206 -5.84 -11.25 -17.56
CA PRO A 206 -6.80 -10.18 -17.86
C PRO A 206 -8.17 -10.37 -17.18
N LEU A 207 -8.58 -11.62 -16.93
CA LEU A 207 -9.86 -11.92 -16.29
C LEU A 207 -9.83 -11.56 -14.80
N TYR A 208 -8.75 -11.89 -14.10
CA TYR A 208 -8.53 -11.46 -12.71
C TYR A 208 -8.45 -9.94 -12.60
N ALA A 209 -7.75 -9.29 -13.53
CA ALA A 209 -7.64 -7.83 -13.56
C ALA A 209 -9.00 -7.15 -13.78
N LEU A 210 -9.84 -7.69 -14.67
CA LEU A 210 -11.18 -7.16 -14.92
C LEU A 210 -12.08 -7.30 -13.70
N VAL A 211 -12.12 -8.47 -13.08
CA VAL A 211 -12.91 -8.70 -11.86
C VAL A 211 -12.36 -7.85 -10.70
N GLY A 212 -11.05 -7.72 -10.58
CA GLY A 212 -10.39 -6.86 -9.59
C GLY A 212 -10.74 -5.38 -9.77
N LEU A 213 -10.84 -4.88 -11.02
CA LEU A 213 -11.28 -3.51 -11.30
C LEU A 213 -12.73 -3.28 -10.86
N VAL A 214 -13.62 -4.24 -11.14
CA VAL A 214 -15.01 -4.18 -10.66
C VAL A 214 -15.05 -4.19 -9.13
N MET A 215 -14.27 -5.06 -8.48
CA MET A 215 -14.16 -5.10 -7.03
C MET A 215 -13.63 -3.78 -6.45
N TRP A 216 -12.57 -3.22 -7.03
CA TRP A 216 -12.01 -1.94 -6.61
C TRP A 216 -13.04 -0.80 -6.69
N THR A 217 -13.77 -0.69 -7.81
CA THR A 217 -14.82 0.33 -7.95
C THR A 217 -15.95 0.17 -6.94
N ALA A 218 -16.33 -1.07 -6.59
CA ALA A 218 -17.31 -1.34 -5.55
C ALA A 218 -16.79 -0.91 -4.17
N VAL A 219 -15.56 -1.30 -3.83
CA VAL A 219 -14.94 -0.97 -2.54
C VAL A 219 -14.76 0.54 -2.38
N LEU A 220 -14.39 1.24 -3.45
CA LEU A 220 -14.17 2.71 -3.47
C LEU A 220 -15.41 3.52 -3.08
N LYS A 221 -16.62 2.95 -3.25
CA LYS A 221 -17.90 3.52 -2.82
C LYS A 221 -18.46 2.89 -1.54
N SER A 222 -17.91 1.76 -1.10
CA SER A 222 -18.41 0.97 0.03
C SER A 222 -18.04 1.53 1.40
N GLY A 223 -17.10 2.49 1.49
CA GLY A 223 -16.56 3.00 2.76
C GLY A 223 -15.40 2.17 3.31
N VAL A 224 -15.16 0.97 2.78
CA VAL A 224 -13.93 0.19 2.98
C VAL A 224 -12.80 0.82 2.17
N HIS A 225 -11.58 0.77 2.68
CA HIS A 225 -10.41 1.32 1.99
C HIS A 225 -10.17 0.60 0.66
N ALA A 226 -10.13 1.36 -0.44
CA ALA A 226 -9.99 0.85 -1.80
C ALA A 226 -8.71 0.00 -2.00
N THR A 227 -7.70 0.24 -1.18
CA THR A 227 -6.42 -0.48 -1.15
C THR A 227 -6.57 -1.97 -0.86
N LEU A 228 -7.56 -2.35 -0.06
CA LEU A 228 -7.86 -3.75 0.28
C LEU A 228 -8.26 -4.57 -0.94
N ALA A 229 -8.81 -3.94 -1.98
CA ALA A 229 -9.18 -4.66 -3.20
C ALA A 229 -7.95 -5.18 -3.98
N GLY A 230 -6.76 -4.66 -3.69
CA GLY A 230 -5.53 -5.15 -4.30
C GLY A 230 -5.04 -6.45 -3.66
N VAL A 231 -5.31 -6.66 -2.38
CA VAL A 231 -4.88 -7.86 -1.62
C VAL A 231 -5.83 -9.01 -1.86
#